data_AF-T0ZTD7-F1
#
_entry.id   AF-T0ZTD7-F1
#
_cell.length_a   1.000
_cell.length_b   1.000
_cell.length_c   1.000
_cell.angle_alpha   90.00
_cell.angle_beta   90.00
_cell.angle_gamma   90.00
#
_symmetry.space_group_name_H-M   'P 1'
#
loop_
_entity.id
_entity.type
_entity.pdbx_description
1 polymer ?
#
loop_
_entity_poly.entity_id
_entity_poly.type
_entity_poly.pdbx_seq_one_letter_code
_entity_poly.pdbx_strand_id
1 'polypeptide(L)'
;MSHSVPSRPQMDVQVERKFVPKQKDLGADVTWAKINKDVLRSLEKPRPVFWVIFFSALALFSFGVYCEVYQYQNGMGVSDLNNPQVWGLYIATFIFWIGMGHSGTLLSALLHIIHADWRKPIYRYSEAMTTFTLLTAALFVLVHMGRLWQFYYVVAYPNERWTWPNFTSPLVWDATAIGTYLTSSLLFLYMGMIPDLAICRDNARGARRALYRFLSMGWQGTDRQWANFKVAYMTMACFLMPLAVSVHSIVSTDFAVSQNPGWHVTSFPPYFVLGALYS
;
A
#
# COMPACT_ATOMS: atom_id res chain seq x y z
N MET A 1 -7.80 38.96 62.83
CA MET A 1 -8.97 38.25 62.29
C MET A 1 -8.48 37.31 61.19
N SER A 2 -8.22 36.05 61.54
CA SER A 2 -7.77 35.01 60.61
C SER A 2 -8.99 34.35 59.98
N HIS A 3 -9.18 34.54 58.67
CA HIS A 3 -10.18 33.81 57.90
C HIS A 3 -9.69 32.37 57.68
N SER A 4 -10.34 31.40 58.34
CA SER A 4 -10.17 29.98 58.06
C SER A 4 -11.00 29.61 56.83
N VAL A 5 -10.34 29.10 55.79
CA VAL A 5 -11.00 28.52 54.61
C VAL A 5 -11.54 27.12 55.01
N PRO A 6 -12.81 26.78 54.74
CA PRO A 6 -13.32 25.44 55.01
C PRO A 6 -12.65 24.42 54.08
N SER A 7 -12.13 23.32 54.63
CA SER A 7 -11.59 22.21 53.87
C SER A 7 -12.69 21.55 53.03
N ARG A 8 -12.48 21.45 51.70
CA ARG A 8 -13.38 20.69 50.83
C ARG A 8 -13.31 19.20 51.20
N PRO A 9 -14.44 18.47 51.25
CA PRO A 9 -14.40 17.03 51.41
C PRO A 9 -13.70 16.40 50.20
N GLN A 10 -12.64 15.62 50.45
CA GLN A 10 -12.04 14.75 49.45
C GLN A 10 -13.08 13.69 49.08
N MET A 11 -13.73 13.85 47.92
CA MET A 11 -14.39 12.72 47.27
C MET A 11 -13.29 11.82 46.71
N ASP A 12 -12.95 10.77 47.44
CA ASP A 12 -12.24 9.63 46.88
C ASP A 12 -13.15 8.99 45.83
N VAL A 13 -12.98 9.41 44.58
CA VAL A 13 -13.55 8.72 43.43
C VAL A 13 -12.78 7.40 43.31
N GLN A 14 -13.32 6.36 43.96
CA GLN A 14 -12.90 4.98 43.78
C GLN A 14 -13.18 4.60 42.31
N VAL A 15 -12.22 4.87 41.42
CA VAL A 15 -12.25 4.37 40.05
C VAL A 15 -12.00 2.88 40.13
N GLU A 16 -13.07 2.09 40.27
CA GLU A 16 -13.03 0.64 40.15
C GLU A 16 -12.58 0.31 38.72
N ARG A 17 -11.27 0.17 38.50
CA ARG A 17 -10.71 -0.35 37.25
C ARG A 17 -11.07 -1.83 37.19
N LYS A 18 -12.31 -2.15 36.82
CA LYS A 18 -12.66 -3.49 36.37
C LYS A 18 -11.81 -3.77 35.14
N PHE A 19 -10.76 -4.57 35.33
CA PHE A 19 -10.01 -5.16 34.24
C PHE A 19 -10.95 -6.15 33.58
N VAL A 20 -11.77 -5.67 32.63
CA VAL A 20 -12.58 -6.55 31.79
C VAL A 20 -11.58 -7.29 30.92
N PRO A 21 -11.36 -8.61 31.12
CA PRO A 21 -10.48 -9.35 30.23
C PRO A 21 -11.06 -9.22 28.83
N LYS A 22 -10.31 -8.57 27.93
CA LYS A 22 -10.69 -8.47 26.52
C LYS A 22 -10.90 -9.90 26.03
N GLN A 23 -12.13 -10.23 25.65
CA GLN A 23 -12.43 -11.52 25.04
C GLN A 23 -11.47 -11.66 23.84
N LYS A 24 -10.74 -12.78 23.77
CA LYS A 24 -9.75 -12.98 22.71
C LYS A 24 -10.46 -12.77 21.36
N ASP A 25 -9.89 -11.89 20.53
CA ASP A 25 -10.46 -11.50 19.24
C ASP A 25 -10.58 -12.69 18.25
N LEU A 26 -9.93 -13.82 18.56
CA LEU A 26 -9.94 -15.06 17.79
C LEU A 26 -10.48 -16.20 18.68
N GLY A 27 -11.39 -17.01 18.13
CA GLY A 27 -11.91 -18.21 18.80
C GLY A 27 -10.75 -19.14 19.18
N ALA A 28 -10.58 -19.40 20.48
CA ALA A 28 -9.47 -20.16 21.03
C ALA A 28 -9.44 -21.64 20.59
N ASP A 29 -10.53 -22.12 19.97
CA ASP A 29 -10.77 -23.54 19.69
C ASP A 29 -10.35 -23.99 18.28
N VAL A 30 -9.77 -23.09 17.46
CA VAL A 30 -9.32 -23.46 16.11
C VAL A 30 -7.90 -24.03 16.14
N THR A 31 -7.76 -25.33 15.87
CA THR A 31 -6.45 -25.98 15.75
C THR A 31 -5.65 -25.38 14.59
N TRP A 32 -4.37 -25.04 14.80
CA TRP A 32 -3.46 -24.49 13.78
C TRP A 32 -3.44 -25.28 12.46
N ALA A 33 -3.49 -26.62 12.54
CA ALA A 33 -3.53 -27.50 11.38
C ALA A 33 -4.79 -27.28 10.52
N LYS A 34 -5.93 -26.97 11.15
CA LYS A 34 -7.19 -26.68 10.45
C LYS A 34 -7.08 -25.37 9.66
N ILE A 35 -6.48 -24.33 10.25
CA ILE A 35 -6.25 -23.04 9.58
C ILE A 35 -5.40 -23.24 8.33
N ASN A 36 -4.27 -23.94 8.45
CA ASN A 36 -3.40 -24.20 7.29
C ASN A 36 -4.13 -24.96 6.19
N LYS A 37 -4.91 -25.99 6.55
CA LYS A 37 -5.70 -26.76 5.58
C LYS A 37 -6.74 -25.90 4.87
N ASP A 38 -7.47 -25.07 5.62
CA ASP A 38 -8.53 -24.22 5.07
C ASP A 38 -7.95 -23.14 4.14
N VAL A 39 -6.82 -22.52 4.50
CA VAL A 39 -6.12 -21.56 3.64
C VAL A 39 -5.55 -22.24 2.39
N LEU A 40 -4.89 -23.39 2.52
CA LEU A 40 -4.35 -24.11 1.36
C LEU A 40 -5.44 -24.57 0.39
N ARG A 41 -6.64 -24.92 0.90
CA ARG A 41 -7.80 -25.27 0.07
C ARG A 41 -8.19 -24.15 -0.88
N SER A 42 -7.96 -22.88 -0.51
CA SER A 42 -8.24 -21.73 -1.40
C SER A 42 -7.33 -21.70 -2.64
N LEU A 43 -6.16 -22.34 -2.58
CA LEU A 43 -5.19 -22.46 -3.68
C LEU A 43 -5.44 -23.69 -4.58
N GLU A 44 -6.42 -24.51 -4.22
CA GLU A 44 -6.82 -25.68 -5.02
C GLU A 44 -7.70 -25.25 -6.21
N LYS A 45 -8.49 -26.18 -6.77
CA LYS A 45 -9.23 -25.98 -8.01
C LYS A 45 -10.14 -24.74 -7.93
N PRO A 46 -9.94 -23.71 -8.77
CA PRO A 46 -10.78 -22.52 -8.78
C PRO A 46 -12.22 -22.88 -9.15
N ARG A 47 -13.18 -22.21 -8.50
CA ARG A 47 -14.61 -22.35 -8.83
C ARG A 47 -14.88 -21.80 -10.23
N PRO A 48 -15.90 -22.27 -10.96
CA PRO A 48 -16.24 -21.73 -12.30
C PRO A 48 -16.43 -20.21 -12.32
N VAL A 49 -17.02 -19.65 -11.25
CA VAL A 49 -17.21 -18.20 -11.08
C VAL A 49 -15.89 -17.42 -11.11
N PHE A 50 -14.80 -17.98 -10.57
CA PHE A 50 -13.48 -17.34 -10.62
C PHE A 50 -13.04 -17.14 -12.07
N TRP A 51 -13.27 -18.12 -12.95
CA TRP A 51 -12.91 -17.99 -14.36
C TRP A 51 -13.73 -16.93 -15.07
N VAL A 52 -15.02 -16.83 -14.76
CA VAL A 52 -15.89 -15.78 -15.31
C VAL A 52 -15.37 -14.40 -14.91
N ILE A 53 -15.09 -14.18 -13.62
CA ILE A 53 -14.52 -12.92 -13.12
C ILE A 53 -13.16 -12.63 -13.78
N PHE A 54 -12.28 -13.62 -13.83
CA PHE A 54 -10.93 -13.50 -14.40
C PHE A 54 -10.98 -13.11 -15.88
N PHE A 55 -11.73 -13.82 -16.71
CA PHE A 55 -11.82 -13.52 -18.13
C PHE A 55 -12.56 -12.20 -18.41
N SER A 56 -13.52 -11.83 -17.57
CA SER A 56 -14.20 -10.52 -17.67
C SER A 56 -13.23 -9.38 -17.35
N ALA A 57 -12.45 -9.51 -16.26
CA ALA A 57 -11.41 -8.54 -15.90
C ALA A 57 -10.31 -8.46 -16.96
N LEU A 58 -9.88 -9.62 -17.51
CA LEU A 58 -8.89 -9.68 -18.58
C LEU A 58 -9.40 -9.01 -19.85
N ALA A 59 -10.66 -9.21 -20.23
CA ALA A 59 -11.27 -8.56 -21.38
C ALA A 59 -11.31 -7.02 -21.22
N LEU A 60 -11.71 -6.53 -20.05
CA LEU A 60 -11.68 -5.09 -19.74
C LEU A 60 -10.27 -4.52 -19.75
N PHE A 61 -9.29 -5.25 -19.20
CA PHE A 61 -7.89 -4.86 -19.25
C PHE A 61 -7.35 -4.81 -20.68
N SER A 62 -7.63 -5.83 -21.50
CA SER A 62 -7.25 -5.86 -22.91
C SER A 62 -7.89 -4.74 -23.72
N PHE A 63 -9.13 -4.37 -23.40
CA PHE A 63 -9.78 -3.19 -23.99
C PHE A 63 -9.08 -1.89 -23.58
N GLY A 64 -8.67 -1.76 -22.30
CA GLY A 64 -7.85 -0.65 -21.83
C GLY A 64 -6.53 -0.53 -22.59
N VAL A 65 -5.81 -1.64 -22.78
CA VAL A 65 -4.57 -1.69 -23.58
C VAL A 65 -4.82 -1.28 -25.03
N TYR A 66 -5.93 -1.71 -25.63
CA TYR A 66 -6.30 -1.28 -26.98
C TYR A 66 -6.52 0.25 -27.05
N CYS A 67 -7.24 0.84 -26.09
CA CYS A 67 -7.45 2.28 -26.01
C CYS A 67 -6.12 3.05 -25.83
N GLU A 68 -5.20 2.52 -25.03
CA GLU A 68 -3.87 3.10 -24.82
C GLU A 68 -3.02 3.06 -26.10
N VAL A 69 -3.02 1.94 -26.83
CA VAL A 69 -2.34 1.84 -28.13
C VAL A 69 -2.93 2.83 -29.13
N TYR A 70 -4.26 2.98 -29.17
CA TYR A 70 -4.92 3.98 -30.00
C TYR A 70 -4.49 5.40 -29.62
N GLN A 71 -4.39 5.71 -28.32
CA GLN A 71 -3.87 7.00 -27.85
C GLN A 71 -2.43 7.24 -28.29
N TYR A 72 -1.54 6.25 -28.25
CA TYR A 72 -0.16 6.44 -28.70
C TYR A 72 -0.04 6.70 -30.20
N GLN A 73 -0.97 6.16 -31.00
CA GLN A 73 -1.00 6.39 -32.45
C GLN A 73 -1.59 7.75 -32.83
N ASN A 74 -2.58 8.24 -32.06
CA ASN A 74 -3.34 9.45 -32.39
C ASN A 74 -2.98 10.67 -31.52
N GLY A 75 -2.14 10.48 -30.50
CA GLY A 75 -1.74 11.50 -29.53
C GLY A 75 -2.70 11.67 -28.35
N MET A 76 -2.27 12.43 -27.34
CA MET A 76 -3.02 12.64 -26.09
C MET A 76 -4.38 13.32 -26.27
N GLY A 77 -4.64 13.98 -27.40
CA GLY A 77 -5.90 14.70 -27.63
C GLY A 77 -7.14 13.79 -27.62
N VAL A 78 -6.98 12.48 -27.88
CA VAL A 78 -8.10 11.52 -27.81
C VAL A 78 -8.63 11.30 -26.40
N SER A 79 -7.87 11.71 -25.38
CA SER A 79 -8.29 11.66 -23.97
C SER A 79 -9.15 12.84 -23.53
N ASP A 80 -9.57 13.70 -24.47
CA ASP A 80 -10.39 14.89 -24.24
C ASP A 80 -9.77 15.91 -23.25
N LEU A 81 -8.44 15.91 -23.18
CA LEU A 81 -7.69 16.93 -22.46
C LEU A 81 -7.68 18.23 -23.27
N ASN A 82 -8.01 19.34 -22.63
CA ASN A 82 -8.06 20.65 -23.27
C ASN A 82 -7.05 21.61 -22.61
N ASN A 83 -6.65 22.66 -23.32
CA ASN A 83 -5.90 23.77 -22.71
C ASN A 83 -6.94 24.80 -22.21
N PRO A 84 -6.96 25.19 -20.92
CA PRO A 84 -5.91 25.02 -19.91
C PRO A 84 -6.01 23.78 -19.00
N GLN A 85 -7.09 23.00 -19.07
CA GLN A 85 -7.29 21.81 -18.22
C GLN A 85 -6.53 20.56 -18.74
N VAL A 86 -5.22 20.55 -18.51
CA VAL A 86 -4.33 19.47 -19.00
C VAL A 86 -4.32 18.21 -18.14
N TRP A 87 -4.92 18.25 -16.95
CA TRP A 87 -5.08 17.10 -16.06
C TRP A 87 -6.56 16.75 -15.90
N GLY A 88 -6.94 15.55 -16.32
CA GLY A 88 -8.31 15.05 -16.28
C GLY A 88 -8.39 13.71 -15.56
N LEU A 89 -9.07 12.76 -16.21
CA LEU A 89 -9.38 11.45 -15.63
C LEU A 89 -8.13 10.67 -15.21
N TYR A 90 -7.01 10.75 -15.95
CA TYR A 90 -5.80 9.99 -15.62
C TYR A 90 -5.22 10.36 -14.26
N ILE A 91 -5.04 11.66 -13.99
CA ILE A 91 -4.48 12.13 -12.72
C ILE A 91 -5.48 11.92 -11.58
N ALA A 92 -6.78 12.14 -11.80
CA ALA A 92 -7.81 11.84 -10.80
C ALA A 92 -7.82 10.34 -10.43
N THR A 93 -7.70 9.46 -11.42
CA THR A 93 -7.64 8.01 -11.22
C THR A 93 -6.36 7.59 -10.52
N PHE A 94 -5.22 8.19 -10.88
CA PHE A 94 -3.96 8.01 -10.17
C PHE A 94 -4.09 8.33 -8.67
N ILE A 95 -4.62 9.52 -8.32
CA ILE A 95 -4.81 9.95 -6.92
C ILE A 95 -5.73 8.99 -6.18
N PHE A 96 -6.80 8.53 -6.83
CA PHE A 96 -7.71 7.54 -6.24
C PHE A 96 -6.99 6.21 -5.92
N TRP A 97 -6.24 5.66 -6.87
CA TRP A 97 -5.55 4.38 -6.67
C TRP A 97 -4.41 4.45 -5.66
N ILE A 98 -3.62 5.53 -5.68
CA ILE A 98 -2.57 5.71 -4.68
C ILE A 98 -3.20 5.87 -3.29
N GLY A 99 -4.34 6.58 -3.19
CA GLY A 99 -5.14 6.74 -1.99
C GLY A 99 -5.57 5.41 -1.39
N MET A 100 -6.24 4.57 -2.18
CA MET A 100 -6.63 3.22 -1.74
C MET A 100 -5.43 2.35 -1.33
N GLY A 101 -4.24 2.56 -1.89
CA GLY A 101 -3.04 1.86 -1.43
C GLY A 101 -2.62 2.20 -0.02
N HIS A 102 -2.88 3.42 0.45
CA HIS A 102 -2.41 3.86 1.77
C HIS A 102 -3.20 3.23 2.90
N SER A 103 -4.51 3.03 2.72
CA SER A 103 -5.35 2.35 3.71
C SER A 103 -4.83 0.93 4.00
N GLY A 104 -4.28 0.22 3.01
CA GLY A 104 -3.75 -1.15 3.21
C GLY A 104 -2.45 -1.21 4.01
N THR A 105 -1.42 -0.44 3.62
CA THR A 105 -0.09 -0.51 4.25
C THR A 105 -0.06 0.23 5.57
N LEU A 106 -0.72 1.38 5.65
CA LEU A 106 -0.76 2.16 6.90
C LEU A 106 -1.56 1.40 7.96
N LEU A 107 -2.67 0.75 7.60
CA LEU A 107 -3.39 -0.11 8.53
C LEU A 107 -2.56 -1.34 8.95
N SER A 108 -1.92 -2.06 8.01
CA SER A 108 -1.10 -3.24 8.38
C SER A 108 0.06 -2.88 9.30
N ALA A 109 0.79 -1.80 8.98
CA ALA A 109 1.94 -1.32 9.76
C ALA A 109 1.53 -0.71 11.11
N LEU A 110 0.50 0.15 11.12
CA LEU A 110 -0.01 0.77 12.36
C LEU A 110 -0.54 -0.29 13.32
N LEU A 111 -1.40 -1.19 12.84
CA LEU A 111 -1.94 -2.29 13.65
C LEU A 111 -0.83 -3.22 14.14
N HIS A 112 0.26 -3.36 13.37
CA HIS A 112 1.42 -4.11 13.83
C HIS A 112 2.10 -3.44 15.02
N ILE A 113 2.35 -2.13 14.93
CA ILE A 113 3.05 -1.35 15.95
C ILE A 113 2.23 -1.26 17.24
N ILE A 114 0.91 -1.11 17.15
CA ILE A 114 0.03 -1.10 18.34
C ILE A 114 -0.29 -2.50 18.89
N HIS A 115 0.32 -3.55 18.33
CA HIS A 115 0.09 -4.94 18.73
C HIS A 115 -1.38 -5.38 18.70
N ALA A 116 -2.13 -4.95 17.68
CA ALA A 116 -3.54 -5.34 17.52
C ALA A 116 -3.67 -6.77 16.98
N ASP A 117 -4.10 -7.71 17.83
CA ASP A 117 -4.21 -9.13 17.48
C ASP A 117 -5.25 -9.45 16.40
N TRP A 118 -6.33 -8.67 16.31
CA TRP A 118 -7.39 -8.84 15.31
C TRP A 118 -6.94 -8.56 13.87
N ARG A 119 -5.73 -8.02 13.66
CA ARG A 119 -5.17 -7.78 12.32
C ARG A 119 -4.78 -9.07 11.59
N LYS A 120 -4.50 -10.16 12.33
CA LYS A 120 -3.98 -11.44 11.81
C LYS A 120 -4.76 -12.05 10.62
N PRO A 121 -6.11 -12.01 10.56
CA PRO A 121 -6.83 -12.49 9.39
C PRO A 121 -6.75 -11.58 8.15
N ILE A 122 -6.47 -10.28 8.32
CA ILE A 122 -6.62 -9.29 7.23
C ILE A 122 -5.29 -8.75 6.68
N TYR A 123 -4.20 -8.79 7.46
CA TYR A 123 -2.97 -8.06 7.14
C TYR A 123 -2.36 -8.47 5.78
N ARG A 124 -2.42 -9.76 5.41
CA ARG A 124 -1.87 -10.23 4.14
C ARG A 124 -2.68 -9.72 2.95
N TYR A 125 -4.01 -9.69 3.09
CA TYR A 125 -4.90 -9.15 2.08
C TYR A 125 -4.67 -7.64 1.91
N SER A 126 -4.53 -6.90 3.01
CA SER A 126 -4.31 -5.45 2.96
C SER A 126 -2.95 -5.09 2.34
N GLU A 127 -1.88 -5.84 2.64
CA GLU A 127 -0.56 -5.67 2.01
C GLU A 127 -0.58 -5.97 0.50
N ALA A 128 -1.30 -7.02 0.10
CA ALA A 128 -1.48 -7.37 -1.31
C ALA A 128 -2.30 -6.30 -2.04
N MET A 129 -3.38 -5.82 -1.41
CA MET A 129 -4.20 -4.73 -1.93
C MET A 129 -3.35 -3.49 -2.20
N THR A 130 -2.55 -3.03 -1.23
CA THR A 130 -1.65 -1.89 -1.45
C THR A 130 -0.73 -2.08 -2.65
N THR A 131 -0.15 -3.27 -2.78
CA THR A 131 0.80 -3.55 -3.85
C THR A 131 0.12 -3.43 -5.22
N PHE A 132 -1.07 -4.00 -5.38
CA PHE A 132 -1.79 -3.96 -6.66
C PHE A 132 -2.38 -2.57 -6.97
N THR A 133 -2.86 -1.85 -5.96
CA THR A 133 -3.35 -0.47 -6.16
C THR A 133 -2.20 0.46 -6.54
N LEU A 134 -1.01 0.30 -5.95
CA LEU A 134 0.18 1.08 -6.33
C LEU A 134 0.70 0.76 -7.72
N LEU A 135 0.68 -0.52 -8.13
CA LEU A 135 1.00 -0.89 -9.51
C LEU A 135 0.04 -0.22 -10.50
N THR A 136 -1.25 -0.16 -10.14
CA THR A 136 -2.28 0.51 -10.95
C THR A 136 -2.08 2.03 -10.97
N ALA A 137 -1.77 2.65 -9.83
CA ALA A 137 -1.45 4.07 -9.75
C ALA A 137 -0.24 4.41 -10.63
N ALA A 138 0.85 3.63 -10.53
CA ALA A 138 2.03 3.79 -11.35
C ALA A 138 1.73 3.64 -12.86
N LEU A 139 0.83 2.72 -13.24
CA LEU A 139 0.36 2.60 -14.62
C LEU A 139 -0.26 3.91 -15.11
N PHE A 140 -1.14 4.55 -14.34
CA PHE A 140 -1.76 5.81 -14.74
C PHE A 140 -0.77 6.97 -14.86
N VAL A 141 0.33 6.95 -14.09
CA VAL A 141 1.46 7.88 -14.29
C VAL A 141 2.08 7.70 -15.67
N LEU A 142 2.29 6.46 -16.12
CA LEU A 142 2.86 6.18 -17.43
C LEU A 142 1.88 6.50 -18.58
N VAL A 143 0.60 6.13 -18.43
CA VAL A 143 -0.45 6.33 -19.45
C VAL A 143 -0.68 7.82 -19.73
N HIS A 144 -0.54 8.70 -18.73
CA HIS A 144 -0.76 10.13 -18.94
C HIS A 144 0.38 10.83 -19.70
N MET A 145 1.50 10.15 -19.96
CA MET A 145 2.65 10.77 -20.62
C MET A 145 2.49 10.78 -22.14
N GLY A 146 2.58 11.97 -22.74
CA GLY A 146 2.59 12.10 -24.20
C GLY A 146 3.80 11.48 -24.90
N ARG A 147 4.94 11.33 -24.20
CA ARG A 147 6.17 10.70 -24.71
C ARG A 147 6.70 9.68 -23.72
N LEU A 148 5.96 8.59 -23.54
CA LEU A 148 6.30 7.53 -22.58
C LEU A 148 7.74 6.99 -22.76
N TRP A 149 8.22 6.87 -24.00
CA TRP A 149 9.58 6.37 -24.27
C TRP A 149 10.71 7.25 -23.71
N GLN A 150 10.41 8.47 -23.24
CA GLN A 150 11.38 9.36 -22.58
C GLN A 150 11.30 9.34 -21.05
N PHE A 151 10.47 8.47 -20.46
CA PHE A 151 10.29 8.38 -19.01
C PHE A 151 11.59 8.22 -18.23
N TYR A 152 12.59 7.56 -18.82
CA TYR A 152 13.90 7.37 -18.19
C TYR A 152 14.62 8.67 -17.79
N TYR A 153 14.29 9.82 -18.39
CA TYR A 153 14.86 11.12 -18.01
C TYR A 153 14.39 11.65 -16.64
N VAL A 154 13.36 11.04 -16.06
CA VAL A 154 12.93 11.34 -14.68
C VAL A 154 13.94 10.81 -13.66
N VAL A 155 14.68 9.75 -14.01
CA VAL A 155 15.68 9.15 -13.13
C VAL A 155 16.98 9.96 -13.16
N ALA A 156 17.54 10.22 -11.98
CA ALA A 156 18.84 10.86 -11.84
C ALA A 156 19.98 9.86 -12.13
N TYR A 157 20.38 9.75 -13.39
CA TYR A 157 21.52 8.92 -13.81
C TYR A 157 22.46 9.71 -14.74
N PRO A 158 23.77 9.44 -14.71
CA PRO A 158 24.71 10.08 -15.62
C PRO A 158 24.42 9.65 -17.07
N ASN A 159 24.13 10.61 -17.92
CA ASN A 159 23.95 10.41 -19.35
C ASN A 159 25.00 11.19 -20.15
N GLU A 160 25.16 10.85 -21.44
CA GLU A 160 26.12 11.51 -22.35
C GLU A 160 25.95 13.03 -22.42
N ARG A 161 24.74 13.53 -22.13
CA ARG A 161 24.39 14.95 -22.19
C ARG A 161 24.65 15.68 -20.87
N TRP A 162 25.07 14.97 -19.81
CA TRP A 162 25.21 15.51 -18.45
C TRP A 162 23.97 16.29 -17.96
N THR A 163 22.78 15.83 -18.38
CA THR A 163 21.49 16.42 -18.02
C THR A 163 20.87 15.69 -16.85
N TRP A 164 20.25 16.44 -15.94
CA TRP A 164 19.64 15.94 -14.71
C TRP A 164 18.19 16.41 -14.62
N PRO A 165 17.30 15.67 -13.91
CA PRO A 165 15.96 16.13 -13.63
C PRO A 165 15.99 17.40 -12.77
N ASN A 166 14.97 18.25 -12.92
CA ASN A 166 14.82 19.42 -12.06
C ASN A 166 14.25 19.00 -10.70
N PHE A 167 15.10 18.96 -9.67
CA PHE A 167 14.73 18.57 -8.32
C PHE A 167 13.85 19.58 -7.57
N THR A 168 13.50 20.73 -8.16
CA THR A 168 12.48 21.62 -7.59
C THR A 168 11.06 21.28 -8.06
N SER A 169 10.91 20.37 -9.03
CA SER A 169 9.61 19.95 -9.54
C SER A 169 8.98 18.90 -8.64
N PRO A 170 7.75 19.13 -8.12
CA PRO A 170 7.00 18.14 -7.36
C PRO A 170 6.81 16.81 -8.09
N LEU A 171 6.66 16.82 -9.42
CA LEU A 171 6.51 15.61 -10.23
C LEU A 171 7.73 14.67 -10.16
N VAL A 172 8.94 15.22 -9.95
CA VAL A 172 10.16 14.41 -9.75
C VAL A 172 10.15 13.79 -8.34
N TRP A 173 9.64 14.52 -7.35
CA TRP A 173 9.44 14.00 -6.00
C TRP A 173 8.40 12.89 -6.00
N ASP A 174 7.30 13.07 -6.74
CA ASP A 174 6.23 12.09 -6.87
C ASP A 174 6.74 10.78 -7.50
N ALA A 175 7.45 10.86 -8.63
CA ALA A 175 8.07 9.68 -9.25
C ALA A 175 9.02 8.94 -8.28
N THR A 176 9.79 9.68 -7.48
CA THR A 176 10.69 9.10 -6.47
C THR A 176 9.90 8.49 -5.29
N ALA A 177 8.85 9.16 -4.83
CA ALA A 177 8.01 8.73 -3.72
C ALA A 177 7.23 7.46 -4.09
N ILE A 178 6.59 7.44 -5.26
CA ILE A 178 5.89 6.25 -5.78
C ILE A 178 6.87 5.09 -5.95
N GLY A 179 8.04 5.34 -6.56
CA GLY A 179 9.04 4.29 -6.80
C GLY A 179 9.56 3.67 -5.49
N THR A 180 9.89 4.51 -4.51
CA THR A 180 10.33 4.05 -3.18
C THR A 180 9.20 3.34 -2.44
N TYR A 181 7.97 3.84 -2.52
CA TYR A 181 6.82 3.26 -1.83
C TYR A 181 6.37 1.93 -2.43
N LEU A 182 6.32 1.81 -3.75
CA LEU A 182 6.03 0.56 -4.45
C LEU A 182 7.09 -0.49 -4.14
N THR A 183 8.37 -0.12 -4.22
CA THR A 183 9.48 -1.04 -3.91
C THR A 183 9.44 -1.49 -2.46
N SER A 184 9.23 -0.57 -1.52
CA SER A 184 9.15 -0.89 -0.09
C SER A 184 7.92 -1.76 0.24
N SER A 185 6.78 -1.50 -0.39
CA SER A 185 5.55 -2.29 -0.22
C SER A 185 5.69 -3.70 -0.79
N LEU A 186 6.31 -3.85 -1.97
CA LEU A 186 6.64 -5.15 -2.56
C LEU A 186 7.57 -5.96 -1.65
N LEU A 187 8.63 -5.33 -1.13
CA LEU A 187 9.55 -5.98 -0.21
C LEU A 187 8.85 -6.39 1.09
N PHE A 188 7.95 -5.54 1.61
CA PHE A 188 7.21 -5.82 2.85
C PHE A 188 6.24 -6.99 2.71
N LEU A 189 5.45 -7.00 1.64
CA LEU A 189 4.57 -8.11 1.30
C LEU A 189 5.38 -9.40 1.08
N TYR A 190 6.44 -9.32 0.27
CA TYR A 190 7.28 -10.49 -0.02
C TYR A 190 7.92 -11.05 1.24
N MET A 191 8.55 -10.20 2.05
CA MET A 191 9.15 -10.60 3.32
C MET A 191 8.11 -11.30 4.19
N GLY A 192 6.94 -10.68 4.35
CA GLY A 192 5.85 -11.25 5.12
C GLY A 192 5.41 -12.62 4.59
N MET A 193 5.39 -12.82 3.27
CA MET A 193 4.98 -14.08 2.63
C MET A 193 6.00 -15.22 2.72
N ILE A 194 7.26 -14.97 3.10
CA ILE A 194 8.31 -16.03 3.13
C ILE A 194 7.87 -17.27 3.93
N PRO A 195 7.35 -17.17 5.16
CA PRO A 195 6.89 -18.33 5.92
C PRO A 195 5.66 -19.00 5.28
N ASP A 196 4.75 -18.22 4.71
CA ASP A 196 3.53 -18.72 4.04
C ASP A 196 3.88 -19.54 2.79
N LEU A 197 4.87 -19.06 2.02
CA LEU A 197 5.42 -19.75 0.85
C LEU A 197 6.13 -21.05 1.23
N ALA A 198 6.78 -21.10 2.40
CA ALA A 198 7.37 -22.35 2.92
C ALA A 198 6.28 -23.38 3.25
N ILE A 199 5.16 -22.97 3.85
CA ILE A 199 4.01 -23.86 4.09
C ILE A 199 3.44 -24.37 2.75
N CYS A 200 3.32 -23.50 1.75
CA CYS A 200 2.88 -23.89 0.41
C CYS A 200 3.85 -24.88 -0.26
N ARG A 201 5.17 -24.67 -0.13
CA ARG A 201 6.22 -25.58 -0.62
C ARG A 201 6.06 -26.99 -0.05
N ASP A 202 5.81 -27.10 1.25
CA ASP A 202 5.77 -28.38 1.95
C ASP A 202 4.50 -29.18 1.63
N ASN A 203 3.45 -28.50 1.13
CA ASN A 203 2.18 -29.11 0.74
C ASN A 203 1.99 -29.26 -0.79
N ALA A 204 2.83 -28.63 -1.61
CA ALA A 204 2.74 -28.69 -3.07
C ALA A 204 3.49 -29.88 -3.68
N ARG A 205 3.09 -30.28 -4.90
CA ARG A 205 3.72 -31.34 -5.69
C ARG A 205 4.14 -30.82 -7.08
N GLY A 206 5.09 -31.50 -7.72
CA GLY A 206 5.55 -31.18 -9.08
C GLY A 206 6.18 -29.79 -9.22
N ALA A 207 5.90 -29.11 -10.33
CA ALA A 207 6.45 -27.79 -10.66
C ALA A 207 6.10 -26.70 -9.62
N ARG A 208 4.91 -26.77 -9.00
CA ARG A 208 4.50 -25.82 -7.95
C ARG A 208 5.43 -25.87 -6.74
N ARG A 209 5.90 -27.06 -6.36
CA ARG A 209 6.87 -27.24 -5.26
C ARG A 209 8.21 -26.59 -5.58
N ALA A 210 8.68 -26.70 -6.83
CA ALA A 210 9.92 -26.07 -7.26
C ALA A 210 9.82 -24.53 -7.19
N LEU A 211 8.71 -23.97 -7.66
CA LEU A 211 8.43 -22.52 -7.56
C LEU A 211 8.40 -22.04 -6.10
N TYR A 212 7.61 -22.67 -5.23
CA TYR A 212 7.56 -22.27 -3.82
C TYR A 212 8.87 -22.53 -3.08
N ARG A 213 9.65 -23.54 -3.46
CA ARG A 213 11.00 -23.75 -2.91
C ARG A 213 11.91 -22.57 -3.20
N PHE A 214 11.92 -22.09 -4.44
CA PHE A 214 12.67 -20.91 -4.85
C PHE A 214 12.20 -19.67 -4.07
N LEU A 215 10.89 -19.39 -4.08
CA LEU A 215 10.31 -18.20 -3.43
C LEU A 215 10.43 -18.22 -1.89
N SER A 216 10.48 -19.39 -1.25
CA SER A 216 10.65 -19.50 0.20
C SER A 216 12.08 -19.20 0.70
N MET A 217 13.04 -18.99 -0.19
CA MET A 217 14.45 -18.68 0.13
C MET A 217 15.08 -19.62 1.19
N GLY A 218 14.71 -20.91 1.17
CA GLY A 218 15.23 -21.89 2.14
C GLY A 218 14.71 -21.71 3.57
N TRP A 219 13.56 -21.05 3.77
CA TRP A 219 12.93 -20.92 5.08
C TRP A 219 12.61 -22.30 5.70
N GLN A 220 13.04 -22.49 6.95
CA GLN A 220 12.86 -23.72 7.74
C GLN A 220 12.06 -23.48 9.03
N GLY A 221 11.94 -22.23 9.47
CA GLY A 221 11.23 -21.86 10.70
C GLY A 221 12.04 -22.08 11.97
N THR A 222 13.37 -21.99 11.91
CA THR A 222 14.23 -22.07 13.10
C THR A 222 14.03 -20.85 14.01
N ASP A 223 14.33 -20.99 15.31
CA ASP A 223 14.17 -19.89 16.28
C ASP A 223 14.92 -18.63 15.87
N ARG A 224 16.13 -18.79 15.31
CA ARG A 224 16.94 -17.68 14.78
C ARG A 224 16.24 -16.99 13.60
N GLN A 225 15.64 -17.74 12.69
CA GLN A 225 14.90 -17.17 11.55
C GLN A 225 13.68 -16.38 12.04
N TRP A 226 12.94 -16.91 13.01
CA TRP A 226 11.79 -16.21 13.59
C TRP A 226 12.18 -14.95 14.38
N ALA A 227 13.26 -15.00 15.15
CA ALA A 227 13.76 -13.83 15.88
C ALA A 227 14.14 -12.71 14.89
N ASN A 228 14.91 -13.03 13.86
CA ASN A 228 15.31 -12.07 12.83
C ASN A 228 14.12 -11.54 12.03
N PHE A 229 13.16 -12.41 11.68
CA PHE A 229 11.96 -12.03 10.94
C PHE A 229 11.12 -11.02 11.73
N LYS A 230 10.89 -11.25 13.03
CA LYS A 230 10.13 -10.32 13.88
C LYS A 230 10.78 -8.94 13.93
N VAL A 231 12.10 -8.88 14.11
CA VAL A 231 12.85 -7.62 14.14
C VAL A 231 12.76 -6.91 12.80
N ALA A 232 13.13 -7.58 11.71
CA ALA A 232 13.16 -6.95 10.39
C ALA A 232 11.76 -6.53 9.91
N TYR A 233 10.72 -7.32 10.15
CA TYR A 233 9.34 -6.98 9.77
C TYR A 233 8.81 -5.78 10.59
N MET A 234 9.15 -5.71 11.89
CA MET A 234 8.84 -4.54 12.71
C MET A 234 9.59 -3.29 12.22
N THR A 235 10.89 -3.41 11.91
CA THR A 235 11.70 -2.31 11.39
C THR A 235 11.12 -1.77 10.07
N MET A 236 10.74 -2.64 9.14
CA MET A 236 10.10 -2.23 7.89
C MET A 236 8.77 -1.51 8.15
N ALA A 237 7.94 -2.01 9.07
CA ALA A 237 6.70 -1.34 9.44
C ALA A 237 6.94 0.09 9.99
N CYS A 238 7.97 0.27 10.83
CA CYS A 238 8.35 1.58 11.34
C CYS A 238 8.81 2.56 10.24
N PHE A 239 9.48 2.09 9.18
CA PHE A 239 9.88 2.94 8.06
C PHE A 239 8.74 3.20 7.07
N LEU A 240 7.85 2.24 6.86
CA LEU A 240 6.72 2.35 5.94
C LEU A 240 5.68 3.36 6.40
N MET A 241 5.49 3.54 7.70
CA MET A 241 4.48 4.47 8.22
C MET A 241 4.80 5.94 7.88
N PRO A 242 5.99 6.49 8.18
CA PRO A 242 6.38 7.82 7.72
C PRO A 242 6.41 7.92 6.19
N LEU A 243 6.84 6.86 5.50
CA LEU A 243 6.87 6.83 4.04
C LEU A 243 5.47 6.96 3.43
N ALA A 244 4.48 6.25 3.95
CA ALA A 244 3.09 6.36 3.46
C ALA A 244 2.55 7.78 3.69
N VAL A 245 2.81 8.39 4.85
CA VAL A 245 2.39 9.78 5.10
C VAL A 245 3.10 10.76 4.17
N SER A 246 4.39 10.56 3.90
CA SER A 246 5.16 11.45 3.02
C SER A 246 4.74 11.32 1.56
N VAL A 247 4.43 10.13 1.06
CA VAL A 247 4.01 9.89 -0.34
C VAL A 247 2.73 10.66 -0.64
N HIS A 248 1.69 10.54 0.18
CA HIS A 248 0.46 11.32 -0.04
C HIS A 248 0.64 12.82 0.14
N SER A 249 1.54 13.21 1.05
CA SER A 249 1.90 14.62 1.19
C SER A 249 2.53 15.14 -0.11
N ILE A 250 3.45 14.38 -0.72
CA ILE A 250 4.11 14.73 -1.99
C ILE A 250 3.11 14.80 -3.14
N VAL A 251 2.22 13.81 -3.29
CA VAL A 251 1.15 13.84 -4.31
C VAL A 251 0.29 15.10 -4.15
N SER A 252 -0.03 15.49 -2.91
CA SER A 252 -0.79 16.73 -2.69
C SER A 252 0.00 17.99 -3.07
N THR A 253 1.34 17.96 -2.94
CA THR A 253 2.19 19.12 -3.26
C THR A 253 2.20 19.43 -4.75
N ASP A 254 1.91 18.46 -5.62
CA ASP A 254 1.70 18.71 -7.06
C ASP A 254 0.61 19.76 -7.30
N PHE A 255 -0.40 19.81 -6.43
CA PHE A 255 -1.46 20.80 -6.45
C PHE A 255 -1.11 22.01 -5.57
N ALA A 256 -0.65 21.77 -4.33
CA ALA A 256 -0.47 22.81 -3.32
C ALA A 256 0.53 23.91 -3.74
N VAL A 257 1.57 23.57 -4.53
CA VAL A 257 2.54 24.57 -4.99
C VAL A 257 2.13 25.27 -6.29
N SER A 258 1.08 24.77 -6.96
CA SER A 258 0.53 25.42 -8.15
C SER A 258 -0.01 26.81 -7.82
N GLN A 259 0.04 27.71 -8.79
CA GLN A 259 -0.53 29.07 -8.69
C GLN A 259 -2.00 29.11 -9.10
N ASN A 260 -2.59 27.97 -9.48
CA ASN A 260 -4.00 27.90 -9.85
C ASN A 260 -4.90 28.23 -8.65
N PRO A 261 -5.86 29.16 -8.79
CA PRO A 261 -6.83 29.45 -7.75
C PRO A 261 -7.55 28.19 -7.29
N GLY A 262 -7.60 27.96 -5.98
CA GLY A 262 -8.19 26.77 -5.37
C GLY A 262 -7.23 25.59 -5.17
N TRP A 263 -6.04 25.61 -5.77
CA TRP A 263 -5.01 24.58 -5.53
C TRP A 263 -3.92 25.06 -4.57
N HIS A 264 -3.62 26.37 -4.56
CA HIS A 264 -2.59 26.93 -3.68
C HIS A 264 -3.03 26.98 -2.21
N VAL A 265 -2.95 25.85 -1.51
CA VAL A 265 -3.46 25.69 -0.14
C VAL A 265 -2.49 24.85 0.69
N THR A 266 -2.10 25.37 1.86
CA THR A 266 -1.14 24.71 2.76
C THR A 266 -1.70 23.53 3.55
N SER A 267 -3.03 23.40 3.62
CA SER A 267 -3.71 22.28 4.29
C SER A 267 -3.87 21.03 3.42
N PHE A 268 -3.50 21.07 2.15
CA PHE A 268 -3.63 19.94 1.23
C PHE A 268 -2.84 18.69 1.66
N PRO A 269 -1.57 18.78 2.10
CA PRO A 269 -0.83 17.59 2.54
C PRO A 269 -1.52 16.77 3.64
N PRO A 270 -1.90 17.35 4.80
CA PRO A 270 -2.63 16.57 5.79
C PRO A 270 -4.04 16.17 5.33
N TYR A 271 -4.72 16.99 4.52
CA TYR A 271 -6.05 16.66 4.00
C TYR A 271 -6.03 15.43 3.08
N PHE A 272 -5.08 15.36 2.16
CA PHE A 272 -4.91 14.22 1.25
C PHE A 272 -4.55 12.94 2.00
N VAL A 273 -3.69 13.02 3.02
CA VAL A 273 -3.36 11.86 3.87
C VAL A 273 -4.62 11.33 4.58
N LEU A 274 -5.45 12.21 5.12
CA LEU A 274 -6.72 11.80 5.76
C LEU A 274 -7.72 11.23 4.75
N GLY A 275 -7.83 11.83 3.56
CA GLY A 275 -8.66 11.31 2.48
C GLY A 275 -8.24 9.92 2.01
N ALA A 276 -6.93 9.67 1.97
CA ALA A 276 -6.37 8.36 1.63
C ALA A 276 -6.67 7.28 2.68
N LEU A 277 -6.73 7.66 3.96
CA LEU A 277 -7.15 6.74 5.02
C LEU A 277 -8.63 6.42 4.99
N TYR A 278 -9.44 7.35 4.50
CA TYR A 278 -10.89 7.19 4.38
C TYR A 278 -11.30 6.32 3.18
N SER A 279 -10.53 6.38 2.09
CA SER A 279 -10.81 5.71 0.81
C SER A 279 -10.52 4.21 0.84
#